data_AF-A0A9E3Y5R3-F1
#
_entry.id   AF-A0A9E3Y5R3-F1
#
_cell.length_a   1.000
_cell.length_b   1.000
_cell.length_c   1.000
_cell.angle_alpha   90.00
_cell.angle_beta   90.00
_cell.angle_gamma   90.00
#
_symmetry.space_group_name_H-M   'P 1'
#
loop_
_entity.id
_entity.type
_entity.pdbx_description
1 polymer ?
#
loop_
_entity_poly.entity_id
_entity_poly.type
_entity_poly.pdbx_seq_one_letter_code
_entity_poly.pdbx_strand_id
1 'polypeptide(L)'
;MTDTVPPAAPSSNGSKPSGSPSNGSGRSVDDETPLRRTIRIVATTAVLALAAGIFAYSCSKGETAGDTSEHPAIVAQFPAPGGRAPRQTDVGAELMVGYDGRLTINGIDIPEEEMEGAVDPSMVTEAELRQFGIRPTSRNRVIFRPGPGKVIEELEPGVITVVLRYFKDSRADTTSRVVTWTAHVD
;
A
#
# COMPACT_ATOMS: atom_id res chain seq x y z
N MET A 1 -62.88 -7.55 -39.75
CA MET A 1 -63.20 -7.98 -41.13
C MET A 1 -61.94 -8.58 -41.72
N THR A 2 -62.03 -9.89 -42.00
CA THR A 2 -61.36 -10.66 -43.07
C THR A 2 -59.82 -10.69 -43.02
N ASP A 3 -59.15 -11.72 -42.50
CA ASP A 3 -59.24 -13.17 -42.85
C ASP A 3 -58.97 -13.40 -44.33
N THR A 4 -57.86 -14.07 -44.67
CA THR A 4 -57.71 -15.04 -45.79
C THR A 4 -56.26 -15.55 -45.84
N VAL A 5 -56.12 -16.84 -45.55
CA VAL A 5 -55.01 -17.76 -45.88
C VAL A 5 -55.55 -18.69 -47.03
N PRO A 6 -54.87 -19.76 -47.51
CA PRO A 6 -53.66 -20.00 -48.32
C PRO A 6 -54.03 -20.44 -49.78
N PRO A 7 -53.20 -21.17 -50.57
CA PRO A 7 -53.20 -22.66 -50.52
C PRO A 7 -51.86 -23.39 -50.89
N ALA A 8 -51.53 -24.50 -50.19
CA ALA A 8 -51.45 -25.93 -50.65
C ALA A 8 -50.28 -26.29 -51.61
N ALA A 9 -49.58 -27.44 -51.62
CA ALA A 9 -49.38 -28.71 -50.88
C ALA A 9 -48.26 -29.48 -51.68
N PRO A 10 -47.99 -30.82 -51.63
CA PRO A 10 -47.91 -31.83 -50.56
C PRO A 10 -46.58 -32.69 -50.55
N SER A 11 -46.43 -33.50 -49.49
CA SER A 11 -45.93 -34.91 -49.46
C SER A 11 -44.52 -35.33 -49.93
N SER A 12 -43.74 -35.95 -49.02
CA SER A 12 -43.01 -37.24 -49.23
C SER A 12 -42.17 -37.59 -47.98
N ASN A 13 -42.63 -38.45 -47.07
CA ASN A 13 -42.29 -39.89 -46.94
C ASN A 13 -40.81 -40.23 -46.63
N GLY A 14 -40.58 -40.90 -45.49
CA GLY A 14 -39.29 -41.56 -45.20
C GLY A 14 -39.01 -41.97 -43.75
N SER A 15 -39.80 -42.90 -43.21
CA SER A 15 -39.44 -43.99 -42.27
C SER A 15 -38.53 -43.78 -41.03
N LYS A 16 -39.19 -43.87 -39.86
CA LYS A 16 -38.76 -44.31 -38.50
C LYS A 16 -38.01 -45.67 -38.48
N PRO A 17 -37.55 -46.22 -37.31
CA PRO A 17 -37.28 -45.65 -35.97
C PRO A 17 -35.98 -46.22 -35.30
N SER A 18 -35.55 -45.64 -34.18
CA SER A 18 -35.24 -46.34 -32.92
C SER A 18 -34.38 -45.45 -32.01
N GLY A 19 -34.87 -45.21 -30.79
CA GLY A 19 -34.16 -44.42 -29.77
C GLY A 19 -35.13 -43.65 -28.88
N SER A 20 -35.67 -44.32 -27.86
CA SER A 20 -36.24 -43.68 -26.66
C SER A 20 -35.22 -43.75 -25.53
N PRO A 21 -35.32 -43.00 -24.41
CA PRO A 21 -36.30 -41.96 -24.06
C PRO A 21 -35.64 -40.68 -23.46
N SER A 22 -36.51 -39.81 -22.93
CA SER A 22 -36.28 -38.90 -21.79
C SER A 22 -35.82 -37.47 -22.09
N ASN A 23 -36.81 -36.58 -22.23
CA ASN A 23 -36.68 -35.18 -21.82
C ASN A 23 -37.72 -34.94 -20.72
N GLY A 24 -37.25 -34.62 -19.52
CA GLY A 24 -38.10 -34.48 -18.35
C GLY A 24 -37.27 -34.19 -17.10
N SER A 25 -37.01 -32.90 -16.89
CA SER A 25 -36.72 -32.26 -15.61
C SER A 25 -35.86 -33.06 -14.61
N GLY A 26 -34.55 -32.98 -14.79
CA GLY A 26 -33.59 -33.23 -13.71
C GLY A 26 -32.74 -31.98 -13.57
N ARG A 27 -33.22 -31.02 -12.77
CA ARG A 27 -32.40 -29.93 -12.27
C ARG A 27 -31.32 -30.62 -11.43
N SER A 28 -30.15 -30.86 -12.02
CA SER A 28 -28.95 -31.22 -11.27
C SER A 28 -28.66 -30.02 -10.39
N VAL A 29 -29.18 -30.08 -9.17
CA VAL A 29 -28.58 -29.39 -8.05
C VAL A 29 -27.19 -30.02 -7.98
N ASP A 30 -26.23 -29.40 -8.66
CA ASP A 30 -24.84 -29.59 -8.32
C ASP A 30 -24.75 -29.19 -6.85
N ASP A 31 -24.78 -30.23 -6.02
CA ASP A 31 -24.51 -30.21 -4.60
C ASP A 31 -23.03 -29.80 -4.46
N GLU A 32 -22.75 -28.53 -4.73
CA GLU A 32 -21.52 -27.89 -4.28
C GLU A 32 -21.65 -27.84 -2.76
N THR A 33 -21.24 -28.94 -2.13
CA THR A 33 -20.94 -29.03 -0.70
C THR A 33 -20.45 -27.66 -0.23
N PRO A 34 -20.98 -27.10 0.88
CA PRO A 34 -20.72 -25.72 1.31
C PRO A 34 -19.22 -25.40 1.42
N LEU A 35 -18.40 -26.44 1.56
CA LEU A 35 -16.94 -26.45 1.48
C LEU A 35 -16.38 -25.93 0.13
N ARG A 36 -16.91 -26.33 -1.04
CA ARG A 36 -16.37 -25.90 -2.35
C ARG A 36 -16.64 -24.43 -2.64
N ARG A 37 -17.81 -23.93 -2.22
CA ARG A 37 -18.20 -22.52 -2.34
C ARG A 37 -17.40 -21.64 -1.38
N THR A 38 -17.20 -22.08 -0.13
CA THR A 38 -16.32 -21.37 0.81
C THR A 38 -14.85 -21.44 0.38
N ILE A 39 -14.36 -22.58 -0.13
CA ILE A 39 -13.00 -22.69 -0.69
C ILE A 39 -12.81 -21.72 -1.87
N ARG A 40 -13.77 -21.59 -2.80
CA ARG A 40 -13.66 -20.64 -3.91
C ARG A 40 -13.66 -19.18 -3.43
N ILE A 41 -14.50 -18.82 -2.46
CA ILE A 41 -14.53 -17.47 -1.92
C ILE A 41 -13.23 -17.18 -1.18
N VAL A 42 -12.80 -18.08 -0.28
CA VAL A 42 -11.54 -17.96 0.48
C VAL A 42 -10.35 -17.90 -0.45
N ALA A 43 -10.28 -18.76 -1.47
CA ALA A 43 -9.21 -18.74 -2.48
C ALA A 43 -9.22 -17.43 -3.28
N THR A 44 -10.38 -16.91 -3.65
CA THR A 44 -10.49 -15.64 -4.39
C THR A 44 -10.06 -14.46 -3.50
N THR A 45 -10.49 -14.41 -2.24
CA THR A 45 -10.02 -13.39 -1.28
C THR A 45 -8.53 -13.53 -0.96
N ALA A 46 -8.01 -14.75 -0.89
CA ALA A 46 -6.58 -14.98 -0.66
C ALA A 46 -5.74 -14.54 -1.86
N VAL A 47 -6.20 -14.82 -3.09
CA VAL A 47 -5.54 -14.35 -4.32
C VAL A 47 -5.62 -12.84 -4.45
N LEU A 48 -6.77 -12.22 -4.13
CA LEU A 48 -6.91 -10.76 -4.14
C LEU A 48 -6.06 -10.08 -3.06
N ALA A 49 -6.00 -10.65 -1.86
CA ALA A 49 -5.15 -10.14 -0.78
C ALA A 49 -3.66 -10.30 -1.11
N LEU A 50 -3.28 -11.43 -1.73
CA LEU A 50 -1.93 -11.65 -2.23
C LEU A 50 -1.58 -10.69 -3.37
N ALA A 51 -2.49 -10.46 -4.31
CA ALA A 51 -2.29 -9.52 -5.41
C ALA A 51 -2.20 -8.07 -4.92
N ALA A 52 -3.04 -7.68 -3.94
CA ALA A 52 -2.96 -6.37 -3.30
C ALA A 52 -1.65 -6.22 -2.51
N GLY A 53 -1.21 -7.26 -1.80
CA GLY A 53 0.06 -7.28 -1.09
C GLY A 53 1.26 -7.19 -2.02
N ILE A 54 1.27 -7.96 -3.12
CA ILE A 54 2.32 -7.92 -4.15
C ILE A 54 2.30 -6.57 -4.88
N PHE A 55 1.14 -6.01 -5.21
CA PHE A 55 1.03 -4.71 -5.87
C PHE A 55 1.50 -3.58 -4.95
N ALA A 56 1.12 -3.61 -3.67
CA ALA A 56 1.64 -2.69 -2.66
C ALA A 56 3.17 -2.83 -2.49
N TYR A 57 3.68 -4.05 -2.53
CA TYR A 57 5.11 -4.36 -2.47
C TYR A 57 5.88 -4.02 -3.77
N SER A 58 5.19 -4.01 -4.92
CA SER A 58 5.78 -3.68 -6.22
C SER A 58 5.78 -2.18 -6.49
N CYS A 59 4.84 -1.42 -5.91
CA CYS A 59 4.94 0.05 -5.85
C CYS A 59 6.06 0.54 -4.92
N SER A 60 6.57 -0.29 -4.00
CA SER A 60 7.71 0.06 -3.14
C SER A 60 9.07 -0.33 -3.72
N LYS A 61 9.13 -1.04 -4.86
CA LYS A 61 10.36 -1.28 -5.63
C LYS A 61 10.55 -0.28 -6.79
N GLY A 62 10.33 0.99 -6.51
CA GLY A 62 10.81 2.06 -7.38
C GLY A 62 12.28 2.33 -7.07
N GLU A 63 13.20 1.71 -7.82
CA GLU A 63 14.57 2.19 -7.92
C GLU A 63 14.53 3.58 -8.54
N THR A 64 14.70 4.61 -7.72
CA THR A 64 15.04 5.94 -8.18
C THR A 64 16.22 6.38 -7.35
N ALA A 65 17.42 6.16 -7.88
CA ALA A 65 18.59 6.94 -7.50
C ALA A 65 18.34 8.38 -7.97
N GLY A 66 17.46 9.07 -7.26
CA GLY A 66 17.09 10.46 -7.52
C GLY A 66 18.17 11.36 -6.96
N ASP A 67 18.94 11.95 -7.86
CA ASP A 67 19.82 13.08 -7.59
C ASP A 67 19.07 14.09 -6.70
N THR A 68 19.68 14.56 -5.61
CA THR A 68 19.12 15.56 -4.68
C THR A 68 18.54 16.78 -5.42
N SER A 69 18.99 17.03 -6.66
CA SER A 69 18.44 18.02 -7.60
C SER A 69 16.93 17.86 -7.91
N GLU A 70 16.33 16.69 -7.74
CA GLU A 70 14.89 16.45 -8.03
C GLU A 70 13.96 16.83 -6.86
N HIS A 71 14.49 17.13 -5.68
CA HIS A 71 13.71 17.34 -4.47
C HIS A 71 14.15 18.59 -3.69
N PRO A 72 13.70 19.79 -4.08
CA PRO A 72 14.17 21.05 -3.49
C PRO A 72 13.85 21.20 -2.00
N ALA A 73 12.95 20.39 -1.46
CA ALA A 73 12.58 20.42 -0.04
C ALA A 73 13.51 19.60 0.86
N ILE A 74 14.40 18.78 0.31
CA ILE A 74 15.32 17.94 1.08
C ILE A 74 16.66 18.66 1.20
N VAL A 75 17.09 18.90 2.44
CA VAL A 75 18.37 19.53 2.77
C VAL A 75 19.45 18.47 2.94
N ALA A 76 19.15 17.39 3.66
CA ALA A 76 20.08 16.29 3.90
C ALA A 76 19.34 14.97 4.12
N GLN A 77 20.02 13.85 3.87
CA GLN A 77 19.51 12.48 4.06
C GLN A 77 20.50 11.66 4.88
N PHE A 78 19.96 10.82 5.76
CA PHE A 78 20.69 10.04 6.74
C PHE A 78 20.19 8.59 6.76
N PRO A 79 21.07 7.58 6.65
CA PRO A 79 22.39 7.70 6.04
C PRO A 79 22.29 8.28 4.63
N ALA A 80 23.40 8.78 4.09
CA ALA A 80 23.44 9.25 2.71
C ALA A 80 23.03 8.11 1.74
N PRO A 81 22.36 8.41 0.61
CA PRO A 81 22.01 7.41 -0.40
C PRO A 81 23.22 6.58 -0.85
N GLY A 82 23.11 5.25 -0.77
CA GLY A 82 24.19 4.30 -1.05
C GLY A 82 25.34 4.31 -0.05
N GLY A 83 25.24 5.12 1.02
CA GLY A 83 26.23 5.24 2.07
C GLY A 83 26.27 4.03 3.01
N ARG A 84 27.32 3.96 3.83
CA ARG A 84 27.46 2.96 4.90
C ARG A 84 27.25 3.61 6.25
N ALA A 85 26.59 2.91 7.17
CA ALA A 85 26.35 3.42 8.50
C ALA A 85 26.30 2.31 9.57
N PRO A 86 26.59 2.64 10.83
CA PRO A 86 26.42 1.72 11.95
C PRO A 86 24.95 1.40 12.22
N ARG A 87 24.70 0.32 12.98
CA ARG A 87 23.34 -0.11 13.36
C ARG A 87 22.55 0.84 14.26
N GLN A 88 23.26 1.72 14.96
CA GLN A 88 22.69 2.76 15.83
C GLN A 88 22.82 4.16 15.21
N THR A 89 22.82 4.24 13.88
CA THR A 89 22.88 5.51 13.16
C THR A 89 21.52 6.19 13.10
N ASP A 90 21.54 7.49 12.79
CA ASP A 90 20.34 8.25 12.48
C ASP A 90 19.82 7.88 11.09
N VAL A 91 18.52 7.66 11.00
CA VAL A 91 17.83 7.38 9.75
C VAL A 91 16.76 8.43 9.52
N GLY A 92 16.75 9.08 8.36
CA GLY A 92 15.77 10.10 8.02
C GLY A 92 16.32 11.22 7.16
N ALA A 93 15.69 12.38 7.24
CA ALA A 93 16.09 13.53 6.43
C ALA A 93 15.84 14.84 7.17
N GLU A 94 16.66 15.83 6.81
CA GLU A 94 16.39 17.23 7.09
C GLU A 94 15.70 17.85 5.90
N LEU A 95 14.64 18.60 6.20
CA LEU A 95 13.78 19.25 5.24
C LEU A 95 13.92 20.78 5.37
N MET A 96 13.56 21.49 4.30
CA MET A 96 13.41 22.93 4.35
C MET A 96 12.35 23.34 5.38
N VAL A 97 12.52 24.53 5.96
CA VAL A 97 11.52 25.12 6.87
C VAL A 97 10.13 25.17 6.24
N GLY A 98 9.12 24.78 7.01
CA GLY A 98 7.73 24.71 6.55
C GLY A 98 7.36 23.39 5.85
N TYR A 99 8.28 22.43 5.81
CA TYR A 99 8.01 21.04 5.44
C TYR A 99 8.09 20.12 6.65
N ASP A 100 7.34 19.04 6.58
CA ASP A 100 7.35 17.95 7.54
C ASP A 100 7.17 16.63 6.79
N GLY A 101 7.25 15.49 7.48
CA GLY A 101 7.10 14.21 6.83
C GLY A 101 6.85 13.03 7.75
N ARG A 102 6.74 11.86 7.13
CA ARG A 102 6.58 10.55 7.73
C ARG A 102 7.68 9.64 7.21
N LEU A 103 8.26 8.87 8.10
CA LEU A 103 9.40 8.01 7.82
C LEU A 103 8.97 6.55 7.88
N THR A 104 9.41 5.79 6.90
CA THR A 104 9.25 4.33 6.88
C THR A 104 10.63 3.73 6.62
N ILE A 105 11.04 2.74 7.42
CA ILE A 105 12.33 2.06 7.31
C ILE A 105 12.06 0.57 7.11
N ASN A 106 12.54 -0.03 6.01
CA ASN A 106 12.28 -1.44 5.67
C ASN A 106 10.79 -1.83 5.66
N GLY A 107 9.90 -0.87 5.38
CA GLY A 107 8.45 -1.07 5.42
C GLY A 107 7.82 -0.93 6.81
N ILE A 108 8.61 -0.62 7.84
CA ILE A 108 8.13 -0.31 9.20
C ILE A 108 7.90 1.20 9.28
N ASP A 109 6.64 1.60 9.48
CA ASP A 109 6.28 3.00 9.73
C ASP A 109 6.77 3.42 11.11
N ILE A 110 7.52 4.52 11.14
CA ILE A 110 8.08 5.06 12.37
C ILE A 110 7.05 5.98 13.03
N PRO A 111 6.63 5.70 14.28
CA PRO A 111 5.72 6.56 15.01
C PRO A 111 6.31 7.97 15.18
N GLU A 112 5.45 8.98 15.14
CA GLU A 112 5.86 10.38 15.23
C GLU A 112 6.49 10.70 16.58
N GLU A 113 5.96 10.09 17.63
CA GLU A 113 6.43 10.18 19.01
C GLU A 113 7.84 9.59 19.23
N GLU A 114 8.30 8.72 18.33
CA GLU A 114 9.63 8.11 18.41
C GLU A 114 10.69 8.85 17.58
N MET A 115 10.25 9.84 16.78
CA MET A 115 11.14 10.70 16.02
C MET A 115 11.96 11.60 16.94
N GLU A 116 13.12 12.02 16.45
CA GLU A 116 13.98 12.96 17.16
C GLU A 116 13.30 14.32 17.29
N GLY A 117 13.39 14.90 18.50
CA GLY A 117 12.73 16.16 18.85
C GLY A 117 11.21 16.05 18.86
N ALA A 118 10.69 14.83 19.02
CA ALA A 118 9.30 14.63 19.31
C ALA A 118 8.91 15.34 20.61
N VAL A 119 7.91 16.20 20.53
CA VAL A 119 7.46 16.99 21.67
C VAL A 119 6.24 16.32 22.27
N ASP A 120 6.32 16.00 23.56
CA ASP A 120 5.18 15.51 24.31
C ASP A 120 4.10 16.61 24.35
N PRO A 121 2.88 16.35 23.85
CA PRO A 121 1.80 17.34 23.84
C PRO A 121 1.44 17.87 25.24
N SER A 122 1.74 17.12 26.31
CA SER A 122 1.54 17.55 27.70
C SER A 122 2.56 18.58 28.17
N MET A 123 3.69 18.72 27.47
CA MET A 123 4.79 19.63 27.80
C MET A 123 4.76 20.94 27.00
N VAL A 124 3.81 21.10 26.06
CA VAL A 124 3.70 22.29 25.20
C VAL A 124 2.79 23.35 25.84
N THR A 125 3.22 24.61 25.83
CA THR A 125 2.37 25.70 26.33
C THR A 125 1.20 25.99 25.40
N GLU A 126 0.08 26.45 25.94
CA GLU A 126 -1.11 26.86 25.17
C GLU A 126 -0.78 27.91 24.08
N ALA A 127 0.22 28.77 24.30
CA ALA A 127 0.68 29.74 23.31
C ALA A 127 1.42 29.08 22.13
N GLU A 128 2.30 28.13 22.41
CA GLU A 128 2.99 27.34 21.39
C GLU A 128 2.01 26.45 20.63
N LEU A 129 1.02 25.86 21.32
CA LEU A 129 -0.06 25.11 20.69
C LEU A 129 -0.90 25.98 19.73
N ARG A 130 -1.17 27.24 20.06
CA ARG A 130 -1.89 28.16 19.16
C ARG A 130 -1.05 28.60 17.97
N GLN A 131 0.24 28.80 18.18
CA GLN A 131 1.16 29.28 17.15
C GLN A 131 1.58 28.17 16.18
N PHE A 132 1.79 26.98 16.72
CA PHE A 132 2.39 25.87 16.00
C PHE A 132 1.39 24.71 15.82
N GLY A 133 0.52 24.44 16.79
CA GLY A 133 -0.34 23.23 16.83
C GLY A 133 0.36 22.05 17.50
N ILE A 134 -0.40 21.04 17.93
CA ILE A 134 0.18 19.76 18.39
C ILE A 134 0.72 19.03 17.15
N ARG A 135 2.04 18.92 17.02
CA ARG A 135 2.66 17.88 16.20
C ARG A 135 3.75 17.19 17.03
N PRO A 136 3.69 15.87 17.20
CA PRO A 136 4.72 15.13 17.91
C PRO A 136 6.06 15.07 17.17
N THR A 137 6.26 15.71 16.01
CA THR A 137 7.53 15.68 15.25
C THR A 137 8.28 17.01 15.32
N SER A 138 9.61 16.96 15.20
CA SER A 138 10.52 18.12 15.19
C SER A 138 10.49 18.91 13.86
N ARG A 139 9.30 19.28 13.38
CA ARG A 139 9.00 20.13 12.20
C ARG A 139 10.22 20.54 11.39
N ASN A 140 10.38 19.94 10.20
CA ASN A 140 11.55 20.02 9.31
C ASN A 140 12.65 18.99 9.56
N ARG A 141 12.66 18.31 10.71
CA ARG A 141 13.64 17.28 11.02
C ARG A 141 12.91 15.96 11.23
N VAL A 142 12.92 15.13 10.19
CA VAL A 142 12.26 13.82 10.18
C VAL A 142 13.35 12.78 10.36
N ILE A 143 13.83 12.65 11.60
CA ILE A 143 14.95 11.77 11.95
C ILE A 143 14.50 10.77 13.00
N PHE A 144 14.91 9.52 12.84
CA PHE A 144 14.72 8.45 13.78
C PHE A 144 16.08 7.90 14.20
N ARG A 145 16.26 7.75 15.51
CA ARG A 145 17.40 7.05 16.09
C ARG A 145 16.91 5.75 16.73
N PRO A 146 17.39 4.57 16.28
CA PRO A 146 17.10 3.29 16.93
C PRO A 146 17.49 3.29 18.40
N GLY A 147 16.75 2.57 19.23
CA GLY A 147 17.09 2.41 20.64
C GLY A 147 16.08 1.58 21.43
N PRO A 148 16.41 1.22 22.68
CA PRO A 148 15.58 0.33 23.49
C PRO A 148 14.15 0.86 23.65
N GLY A 149 13.16 -0.01 23.44
CA GLY A 149 11.73 0.34 23.58
C GLY A 149 11.14 1.15 22.43
N LYS A 150 11.87 1.33 21.32
CA LYS A 150 11.35 1.90 20.07
C LYS A 150 10.89 0.81 19.11
N VAL A 151 10.14 1.19 18.07
CA VAL A 151 9.68 0.30 17.00
C VAL A 151 10.83 -0.43 16.31
N ILE A 152 12.00 0.22 16.20
CA ILE A 152 13.26 -0.38 15.77
C ILE A 152 14.30 -0.10 16.84
N GLU A 153 14.74 -1.15 17.53
CA GLU A 153 15.77 -1.02 18.58
C GLU A 153 17.19 -0.97 18.00
N GLU A 154 17.42 -1.72 16.93
CA GLU A 154 18.70 -1.80 16.22
C GLU A 154 18.41 -2.05 14.74
N LEU A 155 19.16 -1.40 13.84
CA LEU A 155 19.00 -1.65 12.41
C LEU A 155 19.57 -3.03 12.05
N GLU A 156 18.82 -3.78 11.25
CA GLU A 156 19.30 -5.05 10.70
C GLU A 156 20.52 -4.79 9.79
N PRO A 157 21.56 -5.64 9.86
CA PRO A 157 22.71 -5.54 8.97
C PRO A 157 22.30 -5.84 7.53
N GLY A 158 22.96 -5.17 6.58
CA GLY A 158 22.70 -5.28 5.15
C GLY A 158 22.07 -4.01 4.57
N VAL A 159 21.32 -4.14 3.48
CA VAL A 159 20.73 -3.00 2.80
C VAL A 159 19.40 -2.63 3.44
N ILE A 160 19.32 -1.42 4.00
CA ILE A 160 18.07 -0.83 4.45
C ILE A 160 17.47 0.04 3.34
N THR A 161 16.14 0.08 3.29
CA THR A 161 15.37 0.98 2.41
C THR A 161 14.65 2.00 3.26
N VAL A 162 14.89 3.28 2.99
CA VAL A 162 14.28 4.40 3.69
C VAL A 162 13.31 5.10 2.74
N VAL A 163 12.08 5.27 3.19
CA VAL A 163 11.03 5.98 2.46
C VAL A 163 10.62 7.18 3.30
N LEU A 164 10.71 8.37 2.71
CA LEU A 164 10.25 9.60 3.32
C LEU A 164 9.08 10.15 2.50
N ARG A 165 7.92 10.22 3.14
CA ARG A 165 6.77 10.97 2.64
C ARG A 165 6.80 12.36 3.24
N TYR A 166 7.03 13.40 2.44
CA TYR A 166 7.10 14.78 2.92
C TYR A 166 6.01 15.66 2.31
N PHE A 167 5.60 16.68 3.06
CA PHE A 167 4.54 17.61 2.71
C PHE A 167 4.80 18.98 3.33
N LYS A 168 4.09 20.01 2.85
CA LYS A 168 4.12 21.33 3.48
C LYS A 168 3.32 21.26 4.78
N ASP A 169 3.86 21.75 5.90
CA ASP A 169 3.29 21.61 7.27
C ASP A 169 1.81 22.08 7.35
N SER A 170 1.44 23.05 6.51
CA SER A 170 0.06 23.56 6.39
C SER A 170 -0.91 22.70 5.59
N ARG A 171 -0.48 21.57 4.99
CA ARG A 171 -1.28 20.73 4.07
C ARG A 171 -1.00 19.24 4.25
N ALA A 172 -0.95 18.76 5.49
CA ALA A 172 -0.42 17.45 5.87
C ALA A 172 -0.79 16.26 4.95
N ASP A 173 -2.00 16.23 4.36
CA ASP A 173 -2.46 15.02 3.65
C ASP A 173 -2.86 15.21 2.18
N THR A 174 -2.95 16.43 1.65
CA THR A 174 -3.54 16.64 0.30
C THR A 174 -2.51 16.67 -0.83
N THR A 175 -1.23 16.89 -0.52
CA THR A 175 -0.16 16.96 -1.54
C THR A 175 1.17 16.50 -0.95
N SER A 176 1.27 15.20 -0.63
CA SER A 176 2.52 14.59 -0.20
C SER A 176 3.39 14.20 -1.39
N ARG A 177 4.71 14.32 -1.23
CA ARG A 177 5.72 13.77 -2.13
C ARG A 177 6.43 12.62 -1.42
N VAL A 178 6.99 11.70 -2.18
CA VAL A 178 7.73 10.55 -1.66
C VAL A 178 9.12 10.55 -2.26
N VAL A 179 10.12 10.33 -1.42
CA VAL A 179 11.49 10.02 -1.82
C VAL A 179 11.87 8.69 -1.18
N THR A 180 12.64 7.88 -1.91
CA THR A 180 13.13 6.59 -1.43
C THR A 180 14.63 6.52 -1.68
N TRP A 181 15.38 6.04 -0.71
CA TRP A 181 16.80 5.74 -0.89
C TRP A 181 17.19 4.48 -0.11
N THR A 182 18.36 3.94 -0.44
CA THR A 182 18.93 2.78 0.26
C THR A 182 20.23 3.14 0.94
N ALA A 183 20.58 2.43 2.00
CA ALA A 183 21.86 2.54 2.69
C ALA A 183 22.33 1.16 3.15
N HIS A 184 23.63 1.00 3.33
CA HIS A 184 24.20 -0.24 3.87
C HIS A 184 24.48 -0.07 5.36
N VAL A 185 24.03 -1.05 6.15
CA VAL A 185 24.26 -1.14 7.58
C VAL A 185 25.23 -2.28 7.85
N ASP A 186 26.28 -2.00 8.63
CA ASP A 186 27.33 -2.95 8.98
C ASP A 186 27.06 -3.64 10.34
#